data_AF-A0A939SVK5-F1
#
_entry.id   AF-A0A939SVK5-F1
#
_cell.length_a   1.000
_cell.length_b   1.000
_cell.length_c   1.000
_cell.angle_alpha   90.00
_cell.angle_beta   90.00
_cell.angle_gamma   90.00
#
_symmetry.space_group_name_H-M   'P 1'
#
loop_
_entity.id
_entity.type
_entity.pdbx_description
1 polymer ?
#
loop_
_entity_poly.entity_id
_entity_poly.type
_entity_poly.pdbx_seq_one_letter_code
_entity_poly.pdbx_strand_id
1 'polypeptide(L)'
;MSATPRPHDLVWLNHASATEDIAEPWVAQQWRAALPVVVRRDVDDGPRPVGVGHEARAARRRLVQARNIVRSVTPEMLVDREVLLHSPFVSQPPVRGYRPHLTPLAPGWGVTGSTGYALATEIPVLHAASDLDLLIRAPQPLDREALLEWQTRVAQLPCRADTRRNAVRRLRP
;
A
#
# COMPACT_ATOMS: atom_id res chain seq x y z
N MET A 1 -16.70 -3.95 13.44
CA MET A 1 -16.62 -4.82 12.26
C MET A 1 -15.42 -4.37 11.44
N SER A 2 -14.31 -5.12 11.42
CA SER A 2 -13.16 -4.75 10.58
C SER A 2 -13.51 -5.06 9.13
N ALA A 3 -13.41 -4.06 8.25
CA ALA A 3 -13.59 -4.26 6.81
C ALA A 3 -12.62 -5.31 6.27
N THR A 4 -13.05 -6.05 5.25
CA THR A 4 -12.23 -7.06 4.57
C THR A 4 -10.99 -6.38 3.94
N PRO A 5 -9.76 -6.83 4.26
CA PRO A 5 -8.55 -6.27 3.67
C PRO A 5 -8.55 -6.38 2.15
N ARG A 6 -8.17 -5.29 1.50
CA ARG A 6 -8.14 -5.12 0.05
C ARG A 6 -6.70 -5.15 -0.44
N PRO A 7 -6.45 -5.43 -1.73
CA PRO A 7 -5.10 -5.40 -2.28
C PRO A 7 -4.40 -4.08 -1.98
N HIS A 8 -3.12 -4.16 -1.61
CA HIS A 8 -2.24 -3.09 -1.15
C HIS A 8 -2.48 -2.55 0.27
N ASP A 9 -3.47 -3.08 1.01
CA ASP A 9 -3.57 -2.78 2.45
C ASP A 9 -2.38 -3.43 3.19
N LEU A 10 -1.88 -2.72 4.20
CA LEU A 10 -0.93 -3.23 5.17
C LEU A 10 -1.69 -3.84 6.33
N VAL A 11 -1.38 -5.08 6.70
CA VAL A 11 -2.06 -5.78 7.80
C VAL A 11 -1.05 -6.33 8.79
N TRP A 12 -1.37 -6.22 10.07
CA TRP A 12 -0.60 -6.84 11.17
C TRP A 12 -1.29 -8.09 11.63
N LEU A 13 -0.49 -9.10 11.95
CA LEU A 13 -0.95 -10.41 12.35
C LEU A 13 -0.77 -10.61 13.85
N ASN A 14 -1.65 -11.40 14.45
CA ASN A 14 -1.60 -11.75 15.87
C ASN A 14 -0.36 -12.59 16.26
N HIS A 15 0.22 -13.36 15.34
CA HIS A 15 1.43 -14.15 15.58
C HIS A 15 2.22 -14.40 14.29
N ALA A 16 3.52 -14.70 14.42
CA ALA A 16 4.39 -14.88 13.27
C ALA A 16 4.03 -16.12 12.42
N SER A 17 3.55 -17.18 13.06
CA SER A 17 3.08 -18.40 12.38
C SER A 17 1.73 -18.23 11.67
N ALA A 18 1.13 -17.04 11.67
CA ALA A 18 -0.15 -16.78 11.03
C ALA A 18 -0.06 -16.76 9.49
N THR A 19 1.16 -16.67 8.95
CA THR A 19 1.42 -16.87 7.52
C THR A 19 1.74 -18.32 7.25
N GLU A 20 1.04 -18.93 6.31
CA GLU A 20 1.40 -20.25 5.80
C GLU A 20 2.76 -20.19 5.08
N ASP A 21 3.57 -21.24 5.27
CA ASP A 21 4.80 -21.51 4.52
C ASP A 21 5.98 -20.53 4.76
N ILE A 22 6.48 -20.49 6.00
CA ILE A 22 7.77 -19.84 6.33
C ILE A 22 8.93 -20.76 5.90
N ALA A 23 9.01 -21.12 4.63
CA ALA A 23 10.06 -22.00 4.12
C ALA A 23 11.40 -21.27 3.90
N GLU A 24 11.41 -19.94 3.88
CA GLU A 24 12.61 -19.14 3.59
C GLU A 24 13.25 -18.56 4.87
N PRO A 25 14.47 -18.98 5.23
CA PRO A 25 15.14 -18.58 6.47
C PRO A 25 15.31 -17.07 6.65
N TRP A 26 15.51 -16.31 5.56
CA TRP A 26 15.69 -14.86 5.63
C TRP A 26 14.41 -14.13 6.08
N VAL A 27 13.23 -14.63 5.68
CA VAL A 27 11.94 -14.07 6.11
C VAL A 27 11.69 -14.37 7.59
N ALA A 28 12.04 -15.58 8.05
CA ALA A 28 11.95 -15.94 9.46
C ALA A 28 12.89 -15.08 10.34
N GLN A 29 14.03 -14.65 9.79
CA GLN A 29 15.00 -13.80 10.49
C GLN A 29 14.61 -12.32 10.51
N GLN A 30 14.05 -11.80 9.41
CA GLN A 30 13.79 -10.36 9.27
C GLN A 30 12.36 -9.95 9.63
N TRP A 31 11.38 -10.84 9.48
CA TRP A 31 9.99 -10.50 9.78
C TRP A 31 9.56 -11.01 11.16
N ARG A 32 8.84 -10.13 11.88
CA ARG A 32 8.24 -10.38 13.20
C ARG A 32 6.79 -9.92 13.14
N ALA A 33 5.92 -10.46 14.00
CA ALA A 33 4.50 -10.09 14.04
C ALA A 33 4.23 -8.58 14.23
N ALA A 34 5.22 -7.84 14.76
CA ALA A 34 5.17 -6.38 14.87
C ALA A 34 5.23 -5.64 13.52
N LEU A 35 5.67 -6.30 12.45
CA LEU A 35 5.79 -5.72 11.10
C LEU A 35 4.59 -6.13 10.24
N PRO A 36 4.06 -5.20 9.43
CA PRO A 36 2.93 -5.52 8.57
C PRO A 36 3.35 -6.41 7.39
N VAL A 37 2.36 -7.08 6.84
CA VAL A 37 2.42 -7.73 5.53
C VAL A 37 1.50 -6.99 4.55
N VAL A 38 1.82 -7.02 3.26
CA VAL A 38 1.07 -6.31 2.21
C VAL A 38 0.09 -7.27 1.54
N VAL A 39 -1.20 -6.95 1.52
CA VAL A 39 -2.22 -7.74 0.78
C VAL A 39 -1.94 -7.65 -0.73
N ARG A 40 -1.88 -8.79 -1.43
CA ARG A 40 -1.66 -8.88 -2.87
C ARG A 40 -3.00 -9.02 -3.62
N ARG A 41 -2.95 -8.84 -4.95
CA ARG A 41 -4.14 -8.73 -5.82
C ARG A 41 -4.82 -10.06 -6.14
N ASP A 42 -4.31 -11.18 -5.65
CA ASP A 42 -4.82 -12.48 -6.05
C ASP A 42 -5.92 -12.97 -5.09
N VAL A 43 -6.98 -13.50 -5.68
CA VAL A 43 -8.15 -14.24 -5.12
C VAL A 43 -9.24 -13.48 -4.36
N ASP A 44 -10.47 -13.68 -4.84
CA ASP A 44 -11.75 -13.50 -4.14
C ASP A 44 -12.05 -14.75 -3.28
N ASP A 45 -12.71 -14.55 -2.14
CA ASP A 45 -13.11 -15.54 -1.10
C ASP A 45 -12.10 -16.65 -0.75
N GLY A 46 -11.33 -16.44 0.32
CA GLY A 46 -10.34 -17.39 0.82
C GLY A 46 -9.18 -16.72 1.56
N PRO A 47 -8.14 -17.48 1.95
CA PRO A 47 -6.91 -16.93 2.52
C PRO A 47 -6.31 -15.84 1.62
N ARG A 48 -5.94 -14.70 2.20
CA ARG A 48 -5.44 -13.54 1.46
C ARG A 48 -3.96 -13.75 1.15
N PRO A 49 -3.52 -13.65 -0.11
CA PRO A 49 -2.12 -13.67 -0.43
C PRO A 49 -1.49 -12.38 0.08
N VAL A 50 -0.42 -12.50 0.84
CA VAL A 50 0.35 -11.39 1.38
C VAL A 50 1.81 -11.49 0.94
N GLY A 51 2.45 -10.33 0.81
CA GLY A 51 3.91 -10.20 0.70
C GLY A 51 4.49 -9.66 2.00
N VAL A 52 5.70 -10.07 2.33
CA VAL A 52 6.39 -9.62 3.55
C VAL A 52 7.33 -8.46 3.21
N GLY A 53 7.34 -7.43 4.06
CA GLY A 53 8.24 -6.27 3.94
C GLY A 53 7.84 -5.26 2.85
N HIS A 54 8.69 -4.24 2.68
CA HIS A 54 8.49 -3.19 1.67
C HIS A 54 8.80 -3.69 0.24
N GLU A 55 9.72 -4.65 0.09
CA GLU A 55 10.06 -5.31 -1.17
C GLU A 55 9.14 -6.51 -1.49
N ALA A 56 7.84 -6.33 -1.31
CA ALA A 56 6.83 -7.37 -1.54
C ALA A 56 6.79 -7.93 -2.99
N ARG A 57 7.63 -7.40 -3.89
CA ARG A 57 7.79 -7.84 -5.28
C ARG A 57 8.54 -9.17 -5.39
N ALA A 58 9.54 -9.41 -4.54
CA ALA A 58 10.41 -10.59 -4.61
C ALA A 58 10.00 -11.73 -3.66
N ALA A 59 9.26 -11.44 -2.58
CA ALA A 59 8.82 -12.46 -1.63
C ALA A 59 7.73 -13.39 -2.22
N ARG A 60 7.88 -14.70 -2.01
CA ARG A 60 6.88 -15.72 -2.38
C ARG A 60 5.52 -15.43 -1.72
N ARG A 61 4.44 -15.74 -2.43
CA ARG A 61 3.06 -15.52 -1.99
C ARG A 61 2.78 -16.34 -0.73
N ARG A 62 2.40 -15.68 0.37
CA ARG A 62 1.96 -16.34 1.61
C ARG A 62 0.48 -16.18 1.80
N LEU A 63 -0.19 -17.17 2.37
CA LEU A 63 -1.62 -17.07 2.67
C LEU A 63 -1.83 -16.69 4.13
N VAL A 64 -2.78 -15.78 4.37
CA VAL A 64 -3.20 -15.33 5.70
C VAL A 64 -4.71 -15.42 5.82
N GLN A 65 -5.17 -16.00 6.92
CA GLN A 65 -6.59 -16.04 7.25
C GLN A 65 -7.03 -14.74 7.92
N ALA A 66 -8.22 -14.25 7.57
CA ALA A 66 -8.75 -12.99 8.09
C ALA A 66 -8.82 -12.93 9.63
N ARG A 67 -9.06 -14.08 10.29
CA ARG A 67 -9.09 -14.19 11.76
C ARG A 67 -7.77 -13.85 12.44
N ASN A 68 -6.65 -13.91 11.72
CA ASN A 68 -5.33 -13.62 12.27
C ASN A 68 -4.94 -12.14 12.13
N ILE A 69 -5.76 -11.32 11.47
CA ILE A 69 -5.49 -9.91 11.23
C ILE A 69 -5.99 -9.08 12.42
N VAL A 70 -5.09 -8.33 13.04
CA VAL A 70 -5.39 -7.52 14.25
C VAL A 70 -5.41 -6.01 13.98
N ARG A 71 -4.79 -5.58 12.89
CA ARG A 71 -4.76 -4.18 12.46
C ARG A 71 -4.63 -4.11 10.95
N SER A 72 -5.29 -3.11 10.36
CA SER A 72 -5.18 -2.79 8.94
C SER A 72 -4.91 -1.31 8.77
N VAL A 73 -4.03 -0.97 7.83
CA VAL A 73 -3.77 0.38 7.35
C VAL A 73 -3.93 0.37 5.85
N THR A 74 -4.88 1.16 5.34
CA THR A 74 -5.12 1.25 3.89
C THR A 74 -4.27 2.35 3.28
N PRO A 75 -3.97 2.29 1.97
CA PRO A 75 -3.24 3.35 1.27
C PRO A 75 -3.89 4.74 1.44
N GLU A 76 -5.21 4.79 1.49
CA GLU A 76 -6.00 6.02 1.65
C GLU A 76 -5.81 6.67 3.03
N MET A 77 -5.60 5.86 4.08
CA MET A 77 -5.34 6.38 5.43
C MET A 77 -3.99 7.10 5.52
N LEU A 78 -3.05 6.74 4.64
CA LEU A 78 -1.68 7.26 4.65
C LEU A 78 -1.53 8.58 3.89
N VAL A 79 -2.59 9.04 3.21
CA VAL A 79 -2.63 10.35 2.53
C VAL A 79 -3.42 11.39 3.29
N ASP A 80 -3.81 11.05 4.52
CA ASP A 80 -4.38 12.01 5.46
C ASP A 80 -3.34 13.08 5.81
N ARG A 81 -3.77 14.34 5.82
CA ARG A 81 -2.89 15.49 6.02
C ARG A 81 -2.22 15.46 7.39
N GLU A 82 -2.95 15.11 8.44
CA GLU A 82 -2.41 15.05 9.79
C GLU A 82 -1.36 13.94 9.88
N VAL A 83 -1.63 12.77 9.30
CA VAL A 83 -0.67 11.65 9.28
C VAL A 83 0.66 12.05 8.62
N LEU A 84 0.59 12.77 7.50
CA LEU A 84 1.78 13.17 6.76
C LEU A 84 2.58 14.27 7.46
N LEU A 85 1.91 15.27 8.06
CA LEU A 85 2.56 16.36 8.77
C LEU A 85 3.30 15.90 10.03
N HIS A 86 2.78 14.88 10.71
CA HIS A 86 3.40 14.30 11.90
C HIS A 86 4.42 13.19 11.57
N SER A 87 4.59 12.84 10.30
CA SER A 87 5.53 11.80 9.91
C SER A 87 6.98 12.25 10.10
N PRO A 88 7.88 11.41 10.64
CA PRO A 88 9.31 11.69 10.67
C PRO A 88 9.92 11.82 9.25
N PHE A 89 9.20 11.39 8.23
CA PHE A 89 9.62 11.43 6.82
C PHE A 89 9.10 12.64 6.06
N VAL A 90 8.48 13.63 6.72
CA VAL A 90 7.89 14.82 6.07
C VAL A 90 8.85 15.58 5.15
N SER A 91 10.16 15.48 5.38
CA SER A 91 11.21 16.10 4.55
C SER A 91 11.67 15.26 3.36
N GLN A 92 11.28 13.97 3.29
CA GLN A 92 11.66 13.08 2.20
C GLN A 92 10.89 13.42 0.92
N PRO A 93 11.51 13.36 -0.28
CA PRO A 93 10.84 13.75 -1.54
C PRO A 93 9.49 13.07 -1.79
N PRO A 94 9.30 11.75 -1.54
CA PRO A 94 7.99 11.11 -1.72
C PRO A 94 6.88 11.65 -0.81
N VAL A 95 7.23 12.14 0.39
CA VAL A 95 6.28 12.70 1.37
C VAL A 95 6.08 14.19 1.12
N ARG A 96 7.14 14.94 0.80
CA ARG A 96 7.08 16.36 0.39
C ARG A 96 6.27 16.60 -0.87
N GLY A 97 6.18 15.59 -1.74
CA GLY A 97 5.32 15.62 -2.92
C GLY A 97 3.83 15.81 -2.58
N TYR A 98 3.44 15.56 -1.33
CA TYR A 98 2.11 15.88 -0.85
C TYR A 98 1.91 17.40 -0.74
N ARG A 99 1.30 17.96 -1.78
CA ARG A 99 0.71 19.30 -1.75
C ARG A 99 -0.82 19.16 -1.61
N PRO A 100 -1.52 20.14 -1.01
CA PRO A 100 -2.99 20.20 -1.05
C PRO A 100 -3.58 20.15 -2.48
N HIS A 101 -2.76 20.30 -3.53
CA HIS A 101 -3.16 20.09 -4.92
C HIS A 101 -3.31 18.60 -5.33
N LEU A 102 -2.88 17.63 -4.51
CA LEU A 102 -3.22 16.21 -4.68
C LEU A 102 -4.58 15.86 -4.06
N THR A 103 -5.40 16.85 -3.70
CA THR A 103 -6.81 16.59 -3.38
C THR A 103 -7.43 15.84 -4.56
N PRO A 104 -7.94 14.62 -4.35
CA PRO A 104 -8.23 13.73 -5.45
C PRO A 104 -9.31 14.23 -6.40
N LEU A 105 -9.13 13.86 -7.66
CA LEU A 105 -10.17 13.82 -8.69
C LEU A 105 -11.06 12.59 -8.58
N ALA A 106 -10.66 11.59 -7.77
CA ALA A 106 -11.40 10.36 -7.56
C ALA A 106 -11.28 9.87 -6.10
N PRO A 107 -12.40 9.52 -5.43
CA PRO A 107 -12.34 8.88 -4.12
C PRO A 107 -11.58 7.55 -4.20
N GLY A 108 -10.81 7.22 -3.15
CA GLY A 108 -10.14 5.92 -3.03
C GLY A 108 -8.72 5.83 -3.61
N TRP A 109 -7.94 6.91 -3.56
CA TRP A 109 -6.50 6.86 -3.88
C TRP A 109 -5.65 6.88 -2.60
N GLY A 110 -4.40 6.43 -2.71
CA GLY A 110 -3.47 6.44 -1.59
C GLY A 110 -2.03 6.11 -1.97
N VAL A 111 -1.14 6.13 -0.97
CA VAL A 111 0.28 5.79 -1.14
C VAL A 111 0.56 4.33 -0.79
N THR A 112 1.45 3.70 -1.55
CA THR A 112 1.87 2.31 -1.37
C THR A 112 3.39 2.19 -1.45
N GLY A 113 3.93 0.98 -1.59
CA GLY A 113 5.36 0.76 -1.72
C GLY A 113 6.14 1.11 -0.45
N SER A 114 7.41 1.48 -0.61
CA SER A 114 8.30 1.87 0.49
C SER A 114 7.79 3.10 1.25
N THR A 115 7.20 4.07 0.55
CA THR A 115 6.59 5.26 1.17
C THR A 115 5.43 4.87 2.07
N GLY A 116 4.49 4.07 1.57
CA GLY A 116 3.38 3.59 2.40
C GLY A 116 3.86 2.75 3.59
N TYR A 117 4.86 1.89 3.38
CA TYR A 117 5.45 1.09 4.45
C TYR A 117 6.11 1.96 5.53
N ALA A 118 6.92 2.95 5.13
CA ALA A 118 7.57 3.87 6.04
C ALA A 118 6.54 4.66 6.86
N LEU A 119 5.54 5.25 6.21
CA LEU A 119 4.48 6.01 6.90
C LEU A 119 3.70 5.16 7.91
N ALA A 120 3.46 3.89 7.61
CA ALA A 120 2.66 3.01 8.46
C ALA A 120 3.44 2.40 9.64
N THR A 121 4.77 2.33 9.53
CA THR A 121 5.65 1.63 10.48
C THR A 121 6.68 2.52 11.18
N GLU A 122 6.88 3.73 10.68
CA GLU A 122 7.97 4.65 11.07
C GLU A 122 9.38 4.09 10.85
N ILE A 123 9.51 3.00 10.08
CA ILE A 123 10.80 2.40 9.74
C ILE A 123 11.44 3.18 8.59
N PRO A 124 12.70 3.64 8.72
CA PRO A 124 13.37 4.50 7.74
C PRO A 124 13.86 3.72 6.51
N VAL A 125 12.93 3.23 5.70
CA VAL A 125 13.22 2.55 4.42
C VAL A 125 13.29 3.51 3.23
N LEU A 126 13.03 4.80 3.45
CA LEU A 126 13.05 5.83 2.41
C LEU A 126 14.43 6.47 2.25
N HIS A 127 14.78 6.77 1.00
CA HIS A 127 15.96 7.55 0.64
C HIS A 127 15.58 8.61 -0.41
N ALA A 128 16.50 9.56 -0.67
CA ALA A 128 16.22 10.70 -1.56
C ALA A 128 15.83 10.30 -3.00
N ALA A 129 16.36 9.18 -3.49
CA ALA A 129 16.03 8.61 -4.79
C ALA A 129 14.84 7.63 -4.79
N SER A 130 14.09 7.51 -3.68
CA SER A 130 12.93 6.62 -3.64
C SER A 130 11.81 7.14 -4.52
N ASP A 131 11.16 6.22 -5.23
CA ASP A 131 9.97 6.50 -6.02
C ASP A 131 8.72 6.59 -5.12
N LEU A 132 7.71 7.31 -5.60
CA LEU A 132 6.39 7.38 -4.99
C LEU A 132 5.41 6.44 -5.72
N ASP A 133 5.04 5.33 -5.10
CA ASP A 133 4.00 4.43 -5.60
C ASP A 133 2.61 4.90 -5.16
N LEU A 134 1.76 5.25 -6.13
CA LEU A 134 0.37 5.66 -5.91
C LEU A 134 -0.60 4.55 -6.32
N LEU A 135 -1.69 4.41 -5.57
CA LEU A 135 -2.81 3.52 -5.88
C LEU A 135 -4.06 4.34 -6.14
N ILE A 136 -4.83 3.98 -7.16
CA ILE A 136 -6.22 4.42 -7.31
C ILE A 136 -7.13 3.18 -7.32
N ARG A 137 -8.09 3.12 -6.38
CA ARG A 137 -9.16 2.13 -6.36
C ARG A 137 -10.32 2.63 -7.21
N ALA A 138 -10.44 2.09 -8.41
CA ALA A 138 -11.41 2.53 -9.41
C ALA A 138 -12.42 1.40 -9.66
N PRO A 139 -13.48 1.25 -8.83
CA PRO A 139 -14.49 0.20 -9.03
C PRO A 139 -15.23 0.37 -10.36
N GLN A 140 -15.32 1.61 -10.85
CA GLN A 140 -15.77 1.94 -12.19
C GLN A 140 -14.62 2.54 -13.00
N PRO A 141 -14.65 2.46 -14.35
CA PRO A 141 -13.69 3.15 -15.19
C PRO A 141 -13.64 4.64 -14.85
N LEU A 142 -12.43 5.17 -14.69
CA LEU A 142 -12.22 6.60 -14.51
C LEU A 142 -12.37 7.31 -15.84
N ASP A 143 -12.95 8.51 -15.80
CA ASP A 143 -13.02 9.37 -16.98
C ASP A 143 -11.62 9.76 -17.48
N ARG A 144 -11.51 9.92 -18.81
CA ARG A 144 -10.25 10.26 -19.47
C ARG A 144 -9.72 11.61 -19.00
N GLU A 145 -10.59 12.61 -18.80
CA GLU A 145 -10.19 13.94 -18.34
C GLU A 145 -9.58 13.86 -16.93
N ALA A 146 -10.26 13.16 -16.00
CA ALA A 146 -9.76 12.92 -14.65
C ALA A 146 -8.39 12.20 -14.65
N LEU A 147 -8.17 11.25 -15.56
CA LEU A 147 -6.89 10.54 -15.71
C LEU A 147 -5.78 11.45 -16.25
N LEU A 148 -6.08 12.38 -17.16
CA LEU A 148 -5.10 13.32 -17.71
C LEU A 148 -4.71 14.37 -16.68
N GLU A 149 -5.69 14.89 -15.93
CA GLU A 149 -5.42 15.85 -14.87
C GLU A 149 -4.64 15.18 -13.72
N TRP A 150 -4.96 13.94 -13.35
CA TRP A 150 -4.15 13.15 -12.43
C TRP A 150 -2.69 13.03 -12.89
N GLN A 151 -2.47 12.62 -14.14
CA GLN A 151 -1.12 12.49 -14.70
C GLN A 151 -0.36 13.82 -14.69
N THR A 152 -1.05 14.92 -15.02
CA THR A 152 -0.46 16.27 -15.00
C THR A 152 0.01 16.65 -13.60
N ARG A 153 -0.81 16.36 -12.57
CA ARG A 153 -0.45 16.62 -11.17
C ARG A 153 0.71 15.73 -10.70
N VAL A 154 0.69 14.44 -11.06
CA VAL A 154 1.75 13.49 -10.72
C VAL A 154 3.09 13.85 -11.36
N ALA A 155 3.09 14.38 -12.58
CA ALA A 155 4.30 14.82 -13.27
C ALA A 155 4.98 16.04 -12.61
N GLN A 156 4.28 16.78 -11.75
CA GLN A 156 4.83 17.94 -11.03
C GLN A 156 5.47 17.58 -9.68
N LEU A 157 5.49 16.30 -9.32
CA LEU A 157 6.02 15.83 -8.04
C LEU A 157 7.55 15.92 -8.01
N PRO A 158 8.15 16.16 -6.82
CA PRO A 158 9.60 16.31 -6.67
C PRO A 158 10.38 14.99 -6.81
N CYS A 159 9.70 13.88 -7.09
CA CYS A 159 10.28 12.56 -7.30
C CYS A 159 9.51 11.82 -8.40
N ARG A 160 10.11 10.76 -8.94
CA ARG A 160 9.44 9.85 -9.86
C ARG A 160 8.26 9.20 -9.14
N ALA A 161 7.11 9.17 -9.80
CA ALA A 161 5.89 8.63 -9.24
C ALA A 161 5.20 7.67 -10.21
N ASP A 162 4.84 6.49 -9.71
CA ASP A 162 4.16 5.44 -10.47
C ASP A 162 2.73 5.29 -9.97
N THR A 163 1.74 5.34 -10.87
CA THR A 163 0.33 5.14 -10.50
C THR A 163 -0.16 3.77 -10.92
N ARG A 164 -0.62 2.96 -9.95
CA ARG A 164 -1.31 1.70 -10.19
C ARG A 164 -2.81 1.89 -10.04
N ARG A 165 -3.55 1.38 -11.03
CA ARG A 165 -5.02 1.29 -10.96
C ARG A 165 -5.42 -0.11 -10.52
N ASN A 166 -6.36 -0.19 -9.59
CA ASN A 166 -7.01 -1.44 -9.23
C ASN A 166 -8.49 -1.32 -9.61
N ALA A 167 -8.81 -1.82 -10.80
CA ALA A 167 -10.17 -1.92 -11.29
C ALA A 167 -10.72 -3.29 -10.91
N VAL A 168 -11.98 -3.35 -10.48
CA VAL A 168 -12.68 -4.63 -10.34
C VAL A 168 -12.73 -5.24 -11.74
N ARG A 169 -12.19 -6.45 -11.92
CA ARG A 169 -12.43 -7.21 -13.15
C ARG A 169 -13.95 -7.36 -13.25
N ARG A 170 -14.58 -6.74 -14.25
CA ARG A 170 -15.95 -7.11 -14.60
C ARG A 170 -15.93 -8.62 -14.82
N LEU A 171 -16.66 -9.37 -14.00
CA LEU A 171 -17.07 -10.71 -14.36
C LEU A 171 -17.75 -10.55 -15.72
N ARG A 172 -17.13 -11.09 -16.78
CA ARG A 172 -17.84 -11.20 -18.06
C ARG A 172 -19.02 -12.13 -17.80
N PRO A 173 -20.24 -11.77 -18.24
CA PRO A 173 -21.38 -12.69 -18.19
C PRO A 173 -21.10 -13.96 -18.99
#